data_AF-A0A644XD43-F1
#
_entry.id   AF-A0A644XD43-F1
#
_cell.length_a   1.000
_cell.length_b   1.000
_cell.length_c   1.000
_cell.angle_alpha   90.00
_cell.angle_beta   90.00
_cell.angle_gamma   90.00
#
_symmetry.space_group_name_H-M   'P 1'
#
loop_
_entity.id
_entity.type
_entity.pdbx_description
1 polymer ?
#
loop_
_entity_poly.entity_id
_entity_poly.type
_entity_poly.pdbx_seq_one_letter_code
_entity_poly.pdbx_strand_id
1 'polypeptide(L)'
;MMRCHIALWLMGTAWLAGGCAMLLEEPEPTRIDEIVAEHKLKINRDEELNQLCGKAWVPVYIKGQEGIDGKNAIELPPEIQSHIEFHRDGTVSGFAGVNRFTGSFAVTAPNLLRFGALQTTLMAGQHLDYEMLFMAQVNEVSNFEFKDGMLELKKRNMLMLRCKPVDLAQVQKQSAAETATPVPPEPASKIAPRNGSGPAAANPALPTVENVSGGAAATAGPAAK
;
A
#
# COMPACT_ATOMS: atom_id res chain seq x y z
N MET A 1 -1.92 9.67 -29.29
CA MET A 1 -1.34 8.82 -30.36
C MET A 1 0.17 8.95 -30.32
N MET A 2 0.82 8.12 -29.49
CA MET A 2 2.27 7.96 -29.47
C MET A 2 2.70 7.27 -30.77
N ARG A 3 3.49 7.96 -31.59
CA ARG A 3 4.18 7.34 -32.73
C ARG A 3 5.43 6.67 -32.19
N CYS A 4 5.26 5.40 -31.81
CA CYS A 4 6.36 4.46 -31.61
C CYS A 4 7.03 4.22 -32.96
N HIS A 5 8.24 4.74 -33.17
CA HIS A 5 9.07 4.33 -34.31
C HIS A 5 9.73 3.00 -33.96
N ILE A 6 8.98 1.92 -34.19
CA ILE A 6 9.52 0.57 -34.29
C ILE A 6 10.09 0.48 -35.71
N ALA A 7 11.42 0.51 -35.81
CA ALA A 7 12.13 0.16 -37.03
C ALA A 7 12.00 -1.35 -37.25
N LEU A 8 10.93 -1.75 -37.94
CA LEU A 8 10.77 -3.09 -38.49
C LEU A 8 11.43 -3.09 -39.86
N TRP A 9 12.69 -3.52 -39.94
CA TRP A 9 13.31 -3.85 -41.23
C TRP A 9 12.95 -5.28 -41.61
N LEU A 10 12.06 -5.38 -42.59
CA LEU A 10 11.81 -6.56 -43.40
C LEU A 10 12.93 -6.70 -44.44
N MET A 11 13.27 -7.96 -44.72
CA MET A 11 14.09 -8.48 -45.83
C MET A 11 15.61 -8.29 -45.68
N GLY A 12 16.45 -9.29 -45.96
CA GLY A 12 16.19 -10.56 -46.60
C GLY A 12 17.42 -11.45 -46.54
N THR A 13 17.18 -12.74 -46.75
CA THR A 13 18.18 -13.77 -46.97
C THR A 13 19.07 -13.41 -48.17
N ALA A 14 20.36 -13.22 -47.93
CA ALA A 14 21.40 -13.34 -48.95
C ALA A 14 22.56 -14.17 -48.39
N TRP A 15 22.61 -15.43 -48.80
CA TRP A 15 23.78 -16.29 -48.70
C TRP A 15 24.60 -16.07 -49.98
N LEU A 16 25.85 -15.59 -49.88
CA LEU A 16 26.99 -16.02 -50.72
C LEU A 16 28.25 -15.20 -50.40
N ALA A 17 29.29 -15.94 -50.02
CA ALA A 17 30.71 -15.72 -50.26
C ALA A 17 31.41 -14.46 -49.70
N GLY A 18 32.29 -14.70 -48.73
CA GLY A 18 33.60 -14.07 -48.65
C GLY A 18 33.62 -12.56 -48.48
N GLY A 19 33.41 -12.08 -47.26
CA GLY A 19 33.70 -10.70 -46.90
C GLY A 19 33.77 -10.59 -45.40
N CYS A 20 34.90 -10.07 -44.89
CA CYS A 20 35.07 -9.66 -43.50
C CYS A 20 33.76 -9.12 -42.93
N ALA A 21 33.32 -9.68 -41.81
CA ALA A 21 32.39 -9.00 -40.92
C ALA A 21 33.09 -7.71 -40.47
N MET A 22 32.89 -6.64 -41.23
CA MET A 22 33.29 -5.29 -40.87
C MET A 22 32.32 -4.90 -39.75
N LEU A 23 32.74 -5.15 -38.52
CA LEU A 23 32.12 -4.61 -37.31
C LEU A 23 32.04 -3.09 -37.51
N LEU A 24 30.86 -2.59 -37.87
CA LEU A 24 30.57 -1.18 -37.81
C LEU A 24 30.54 -0.85 -36.32
N GLU A 25 31.62 -0.25 -35.83
CA GLU A 25 31.62 0.44 -34.53
C GLU A 25 30.55 1.52 -34.59
N GLU A 26 29.51 1.36 -33.78
CA GLU A 26 28.49 2.39 -33.58
C GLU A 26 29.19 3.66 -33.08
N PRO A 27 28.90 4.85 -33.65
CA PRO A 27 29.57 6.08 -33.25
C PRO A 27 29.28 6.39 -31.77
N GLU A 28 30.34 6.59 -30.99
CA GLU A 28 30.25 7.00 -29.58
C GLU A 28 29.44 8.30 -29.44
N PRO A 29 28.51 8.38 -28.45
CA PRO A 29 27.66 9.55 -28.27
C PRO A 29 28.48 10.78 -27.97
N THR A 30 28.10 11.93 -28.54
CA THR A 30 28.80 13.17 -28.24
C THR A 30 28.39 13.71 -26.86
N ARG A 31 29.25 14.51 -26.23
CA ARG A 31 28.94 15.23 -24.98
C ARG A 31 27.65 16.04 -25.04
N ILE A 32 27.27 16.55 -26.22
CA ILE A 32 26.02 17.29 -26.40
C ILE A 32 24.82 16.33 -26.32
N ASP A 33 24.93 15.15 -26.91
CA ASP A 33 23.88 14.11 -26.86
C ASP A 33 23.63 13.63 -25.43
N GLU A 34 24.70 13.46 -24.64
CA GLU A 34 24.61 13.12 -23.21
C GLU A 34 23.86 14.19 -22.40
N ILE A 35 24.23 15.47 -22.56
CA ILE A 35 23.58 16.58 -21.86
C ILE A 35 22.10 16.64 -22.22
N VAL A 36 21.76 16.48 -23.50
CA VAL A 36 20.36 16.49 -23.95
C VAL A 36 19.60 15.30 -23.36
N ALA A 37 20.19 14.12 -23.31
CA ALA A 37 19.58 12.94 -22.70
C ALA A 37 19.31 13.12 -21.20
N GLU A 38 20.27 13.67 -20.44
CA GLU A 38 20.11 13.96 -19.01
C GLU A 38 19.00 14.98 -18.74
N HIS A 39 18.94 16.06 -19.53
CA HIS A 39 17.89 17.07 -19.39
C HIS A 39 16.51 16.49 -19.69
N LYS A 40 16.41 15.66 -20.74
CA LYS A 40 15.17 14.97 -21.09
C LYS A 40 14.71 14.05 -19.96
N LEU A 41 15.64 13.34 -19.31
CA LEU A 41 15.33 12.48 -18.17
C LEU A 41 14.81 13.27 -16.97
N LYS A 42 15.42 14.43 -16.67
CA LYS A 42 14.97 15.32 -15.59
C LYS A 42 13.57 15.88 -15.85
N ILE A 43 13.32 16.39 -17.05
CA ILE A 43 11.99 16.93 -17.44
C ILE A 43 10.91 15.87 -17.30
N ASN A 44 11.16 14.65 -17.78
CA ASN A 44 10.20 13.55 -17.67
C ASN A 44 9.92 13.20 -16.20
N ARG A 45 10.96 13.13 -15.36
CA ARG A 45 10.81 12.84 -13.93
C ARG A 45 9.97 13.91 -13.22
N ASP A 46 10.22 15.18 -13.48
CA ASP A 46 9.48 16.27 -12.83
C ASP A 46 8.01 16.25 -13.21
N GLU A 47 7.70 15.97 -14.48
CA GLU A 47 6.32 15.83 -14.96
C GLU A 47 5.61 14.61 -14.35
N GLU A 48 6.29 13.48 -14.24
CA GLU A 48 5.75 12.30 -13.56
C GLU A 48 5.48 12.58 -12.08
N LEU A 49 6.38 13.29 -11.40
CA LEU A 49 6.18 13.71 -10.01
C LEU A 49 5.03 14.73 -9.88
N ASN A 50 4.83 15.62 -10.85
CA ASN A 50 3.69 16.55 -10.86
C ASN A 50 2.35 15.80 -10.89
N GLN A 51 2.29 14.68 -11.63
CA GLN A 51 1.08 13.88 -11.77
C GLN A 51 0.88 12.94 -10.58
N LEU A 52 1.96 12.37 -10.06
CA LEU A 52 1.92 11.39 -8.96
C LEU A 52 1.65 12.04 -7.59
N CYS A 53 2.26 13.18 -7.32
CA CYS A 53 2.23 13.81 -6.00
C CYS A 53 1.04 14.76 -5.80
N GLY A 54 0.69 15.01 -4.53
CA GLY A 54 -0.38 15.96 -4.17
C GLY A 54 -1.80 15.42 -4.31
N LYS A 55 -1.94 14.11 -4.48
CA LYS A 55 -3.21 13.37 -4.57
C LYS A 55 -3.12 12.11 -3.72
N ALA A 56 -4.28 11.60 -3.29
CA ALA A 56 -4.40 10.25 -2.78
C ALA A 56 -4.80 9.30 -3.91
N TRP A 57 -4.18 8.14 -3.95
CA TRP A 57 -4.44 7.09 -4.92
C TRP A 57 -5.19 5.97 -4.22
N VAL A 58 -6.49 5.87 -4.47
CA VAL A 58 -7.36 4.85 -3.87
C VAL A 58 -7.38 3.63 -4.80
N PRO A 59 -6.97 2.43 -4.33
CA PRO A 59 -7.00 1.24 -5.16
C PRO A 59 -8.44 0.89 -5.55
N VAL A 60 -8.63 0.54 -6.81
CA VAL A 60 -9.86 -0.03 -7.38
C VAL A 60 -9.65 -1.49 -7.83
N TYR A 61 -8.39 -1.93 -7.92
CA TYR A 61 -7.96 -3.28 -8.25
C TYR A 61 -6.69 -3.58 -7.45
N ILE A 62 -6.58 -4.78 -6.90
CA ILE A 62 -5.32 -5.35 -6.40
C ILE A 62 -5.19 -6.80 -6.88
N LYS A 63 -4.01 -7.14 -7.40
CA LYS A 63 -3.71 -8.50 -7.83
C LYS A 63 -3.81 -9.48 -6.65
N GLY A 64 -4.47 -10.61 -6.89
CA GLY A 64 -4.64 -11.66 -5.88
C GLY A 64 -5.86 -11.46 -4.98
N GLN A 65 -6.54 -10.32 -5.07
CA GLN A 65 -7.91 -10.17 -4.58
C GLN A 65 -8.88 -10.83 -5.60
N GLU A 66 -8.60 -12.08 -5.95
CA GLU A 66 -9.63 -12.95 -6.46
C GLU A 66 -10.54 -13.20 -5.25
N GLY A 67 -11.83 -12.89 -5.38
CA GLY A 67 -12.75 -13.21 -4.29
C GLY A 67 -12.62 -14.69 -3.92
N ILE A 68 -13.06 -15.04 -2.71
CA ILE A 68 -13.21 -16.43 -2.25
C ILE A 68 -14.05 -17.28 -3.26
N ASP A 69 -14.67 -16.64 -4.26
CA ASP A 69 -15.46 -17.24 -5.35
C ASP A 69 -14.86 -17.13 -6.77
N GLY A 70 -13.58 -16.81 -6.94
CA GLY A 70 -12.90 -16.87 -8.25
C GLY A 70 -13.43 -15.89 -9.32
N LYS A 71 -14.08 -14.80 -8.91
CA LYS A 71 -14.54 -13.74 -9.81
C LYS A 71 -13.48 -12.65 -9.91
N ASN A 72 -13.07 -12.36 -11.16
CA ASN A 72 -12.12 -11.32 -11.56
C ASN A 72 -12.30 -10.04 -10.73
N ALA A 73 -11.17 -9.58 -10.16
CA ALA A 73 -10.98 -8.30 -9.47
C ALA A 73 -12.27 -7.56 -9.11
N ILE A 74 -12.81 -7.94 -7.97
CA ILE A 74 -13.97 -7.28 -7.37
C ILE A 74 -13.54 -5.85 -7.09
N GLU A 75 -14.25 -4.87 -7.66
CA GLU A 75 -14.17 -3.47 -7.25
C GLU A 75 -14.12 -3.43 -5.72
N LEU A 76 -13.05 -2.87 -5.19
CA LEU A 76 -12.78 -2.90 -3.76
C LEU A 76 -13.98 -2.37 -2.98
N PRO A 77 -14.40 -3.03 -1.88
CA PRO A 77 -15.47 -2.53 -1.04
C PRO A 77 -15.16 -1.09 -0.64
N PRO A 78 -16.06 -0.12 -0.88
CA PRO A 78 -15.81 1.30 -0.60
C PRO A 78 -15.59 1.57 0.90
N GLU A 79 -15.94 0.61 1.76
CA GLU A 79 -15.70 0.62 3.20
C GLU A 79 -14.21 0.58 3.55
N ILE A 80 -13.38 -0.03 2.71
CA ILE A 80 -11.93 -0.12 2.93
C ILE A 80 -11.29 1.15 2.39
N GLN A 81 -11.14 2.16 3.26
CA GLN A 81 -10.59 3.50 2.95
C GLN A 81 -9.06 3.52 2.68
N SER A 82 -8.54 2.46 2.07
CA SER A 82 -7.12 2.38 1.73
C SER A 82 -6.73 3.40 0.66
N HIS A 83 -5.53 3.93 0.77
CA HIS A 83 -4.99 4.92 -0.16
C HIS A 83 -3.47 5.00 -0.07
N ILE A 84 -2.84 5.47 -1.15
CA ILE A 84 -1.40 5.75 -1.25
C ILE A 84 -1.21 7.23 -1.57
N GLU A 85 -0.32 7.91 -0.87
CA GLU A 85 0.05 9.30 -1.07
C GLU A 85 1.54 9.39 -1.38
N PHE A 86 1.87 10.06 -2.47
CA PHE A 86 3.24 10.34 -2.85
C PHE A 86 3.53 11.82 -2.59
N HIS A 87 4.65 12.08 -1.93
CA HIS A 87 5.08 13.42 -1.56
C HIS A 87 6.30 13.84 -2.39
N ARG A 88 6.43 15.16 -2.61
CA ARG A 88 7.52 15.73 -3.41
C ARG A 88 8.91 15.51 -2.82
N ASP A 89 8.99 15.29 -1.52
CA ASP A 89 10.23 15.03 -0.80
C ASP A 89 10.73 13.58 -0.97
N GLY A 90 10.04 12.76 -1.76
CA GLY A 90 10.37 11.36 -1.97
C GLY A 90 9.85 10.44 -0.86
N THR A 91 8.93 10.92 -0.02
CA THR A 91 8.25 10.08 0.98
C THR A 91 6.92 9.55 0.44
N VAL A 92 6.58 8.33 0.83
CA VAL A 92 5.28 7.72 0.57
C VAL A 92 4.59 7.47 1.90
N SER A 93 3.29 7.72 1.96
CA SER A 93 2.46 7.39 3.11
C SER A 93 1.12 6.84 2.65
N GLY A 94 0.38 6.24 3.57
CA GLY A 94 -0.98 5.86 3.27
C GLY A 94 -1.63 4.98 4.33
N PHE A 95 -2.75 4.40 3.94
CA PHE A 95 -3.53 3.48 4.75
C PHE A 95 -3.80 2.20 3.97
N ALA A 96 -3.54 1.06 4.58
CA ALA A 96 -3.70 -0.26 3.98
C ALA A 96 -4.96 -0.99 4.52
N GLY A 97 -5.96 -0.24 4.99
CA GLY A 97 -7.24 -0.77 5.47
C GLY A 97 -7.30 -1.01 6.99
N VAL A 98 -6.22 -1.50 7.59
CA VAL A 98 -6.08 -1.60 9.06
C VAL A 98 -4.93 -0.75 9.56
N ASN A 99 -3.76 -0.90 8.93
CA ASN A 99 -2.55 -0.23 9.33
C ASN A 99 -2.20 0.96 8.44
N ARG A 100 -1.55 1.95 9.04
CA ARG A 100 -0.90 3.04 8.30
C ARG A 100 0.49 2.57 7.88
N PHE A 101 0.92 3.03 6.72
CA PHE A 101 2.27 2.78 6.25
C PHE A 101 2.96 4.07 5.83
N THR A 102 4.28 4.08 5.97
CA THR A 102 5.16 5.17 5.56
C THR A 102 6.46 4.60 4.99
N GLY A 103 7.15 5.39 4.18
CA GLY A 103 8.47 5.03 3.68
C GLY A 103 8.97 6.02 2.65
N SER A 104 9.89 5.59 1.81
CA SER A 104 10.41 6.40 0.71
C SER A 104 10.07 5.79 -0.65
N PHE A 105 10.10 6.63 -1.67
CA PHE A 105 10.02 6.20 -3.06
C PHE A 105 10.95 7.05 -3.93
N ALA A 106 11.32 6.50 -5.09
CA ALA A 106 12.09 7.20 -6.09
C ALA A 106 11.59 6.86 -7.51
N VAL A 107 11.56 7.87 -8.37
CA VAL A 107 11.35 7.72 -9.81
C VAL A 107 12.73 7.78 -10.49
N THR A 108 13.32 6.62 -10.77
CA THR A 108 14.73 6.54 -11.20
C THR A 108 14.89 6.85 -12.69
N ALA A 109 13.93 6.41 -13.49
CA ALA A 109 13.83 6.62 -14.93
C ALA A 109 12.35 6.76 -15.31
N PRO A 110 12.02 7.17 -16.55
CA PRO A 110 10.63 7.32 -16.97
C PRO A 110 9.83 6.04 -16.71
N ASN A 111 8.70 6.17 -16.01
CA ASN A 111 7.81 5.10 -15.54
C ASN A 111 8.39 4.14 -14.51
N LEU A 112 9.68 4.23 -14.13
CA LEU A 112 10.30 3.34 -13.16
C LEU A 112 10.14 3.89 -11.74
N LEU A 113 9.28 3.24 -10.96
CA LEU A 113 9.09 3.51 -9.53
C LEU A 113 9.83 2.47 -8.69
N ARG A 114 10.48 2.91 -7.62
CA ARG A 114 11.06 2.05 -6.59
C ARG A 114 10.59 2.54 -5.23
N PHE A 115 10.02 1.64 -4.44
CA PHE A 115 9.82 1.86 -3.03
C PHE A 115 11.10 1.54 -2.27
N GLY A 116 11.43 2.38 -1.29
CA GLY A 116 12.42 2.07 -0.27
C GLY A 116 11.82 1.17 0.81
N ALA A 117 12.45 1.16 1.98
CA ALA A 117 11.90 0.43 3.13
C ALA A 117 10.55 1.04 3.54
N LEU A 118 9.49 0.22 3.49
CA LEU A 118 8.16 0.58 3.98
C LEU A 118 8.01 0.09 5.42
N GLN A 119 7.48 0.95 6.27
CA GLN A 119 7.16 0.68 7.66
C GLN A 119 5.64 0.69 7.81
N THR A 120 5.10 -0.24 8.59
CA THR A 120 3.67 -0.32 8.90
C THR A 120 3.46 -0.28 10.41
N THR A 121 2.29 0.20 10.84
CA THR A 121 1.82 -0.04 12.21
C THR A 121 1.43 -1.52 12.38
N LEU A 122 1.32 -2.00 13.63
CA LEU A 122 0.96 -3.39 13.95
C LEU A 122 -0.36 -3.47 14.75
N MET A 123 -1.42 -2.88 14.21
CA MET A 123 -2.77 -2.97 14.76
C MET A 123 -3.48 -4.20 14.19
N ALA A 124 -4.32 -4.84 15.01
CA ALA A 124 -5.23 -5.89 14.55
C ALA A 124 -6.56 -5.27 14.11
N GLY A 125 -7.20 -5.87 13.10
CA GLY A 125 -8.48 -5.40 12.58
C GLY A 125 -9.14 -6.41 11.66
N GLN A 126 -10.39 -6.14 11.30
CA GLN A 126 -11.21 -7.03 10.47
C GLN A 126 -10.63 -7.25 9.05
N HIS A 127 -9.81 -6.32 8.55
CA HIS A 127 -9.28 -6.34 7.19
C HIS A 127 -7.77 -6.64 7.13
N LEU A 128 -7.24 -7.44 8.05
CA LEU A 128 -5.81 -7.81 8.05
C LEU A 128 -5.40 -8.57 6.79
N ASP A 129 -6.21 -9.50 6.30
CA ASP A 129 -5.91 -10.25 5.07
C ASP A 129 -5.78 -9.33 3.86
N TYR A 130 -6.64 -8.30 3.81
CA TYR A 130 -6.58 -7.25 2.81
C TYR A 130 -5.28 -6.44 2.92
N GLU A 131 -4.91 -6.01 4.14
CA GLU A 131 -3.67 -5.27 4.38
C GLU A 131 -2.45 -6.08 3.91
N MET A 132 -2.38 -7.36 4.27
CA MET A 132 -1.30 -8.26 3.88
C MET A 132 -1.18 -8.36 2.35
N LEU A 133 -2.32 -8.54 1.67
CA LEU A 133 -2.36 -8.61 0.21
C LEU A 133 -1.94 -7.28 -0.44
N PHE A 134 -2.45 -6.17 0.06
CA PHE A 134 -2.12 -4.82 -0.40
C PHE A 134 -0.63 -4.55 -0.26
N MET A 135 -0.06 -4.77 0.93
CA MET A 135 1.36 -4.54 1.20
C MET A 135 2.26 -5.50 0.41
N ALA A 136 1.83 -6.74 0.20
CA ALA A 136 2.56 -7.68 -0.68
C ALA A 136 2.64 -7.16 -2.12
N GLN A 137 1.55 -6.60 -2.66
CA GLN A 137 1.58 -6.05 -4.02
C GLN A 137 2.39 -4.75 -4.10
N VAL A 138 2.27 -3.84 -3.13
CA VAL A 138 3.01 -2.56 -3.10
C VAL A 138 4.52 -2.79 -3.07
N ASN A 139 5.00 -3.72 -2.25
CA ASN A 139 6.44 -4.05 -2.16
C ASN A 139 7.03 -4.62 -3.47
N GLU A 140 6.18 -5.14 -4.35
CA GLU A 140 6.59 -5.78 -5.61
C GLU A 140 6.55 -4.83 -6.82
N VAL A 141 6.06 -3.60 -6.62
CA VAL A 141 5.97 -2.59 -7.68
C VAL A 141 7.35 -2.14 -8.14
N SER A 142 7.55 -2.15 -9.45
CA SER A 142 8.80 -1.72 -10.09
C SER A 142 8.58 -0.68 -11.19
N ASN A 143 7.33 -0.46 -11.59
CA ASN A 143 6.97 0.43 -12.68
C ASN A 143 5.58 0.98 -12.43
N PHE A 144 5.26 2.11 -13.04
CA PHE A 144 3.92 2.69 -13.01
C PHE A 144 3.56 3.22 -14.40
N GLU A 145 2.28 3.48 -14.60
CA GLU A 145 1.77 4.10 -15.82
C GLU A 145 0.48 4.86 -15.50
N PHE A 146 0.29 6.01 -16.13
CA PHE A 146 -0.99 6.71 -16.10
C PHE A 146 -1.82 6.31 -17.31
N LYS A 147 -2.96 5.67 -17.07
CA LYS A 147 -3.85 5.20 -18.13
C LYS A 147 -5.29 5.52 -17.77
N ASP A 148 -6.02 6.14 -18.71
CA ASP A 148 -7.44 6.49 -18.55
C ASP A 148 -7.72 7.32 -17.28
N GLY A 149 -6.78 8.18 -16.87
CA GLY A 149 -6.88 9.00 -15.64
C GLY A 149 -6.66 8.22 -14.35
N MET A 150 -6.26 6.94 -14.44
CA MET A 150 -5.92 6.09 -13.31
C MET A 150 -4.40 5.86 -13.23
N LEU A 151 -3.92 5.59 -12.02
CA LEU A 151 -2.55 5.13 -11.78
C LEU A 151 -2.53 3.60 -11.80
N GLU A 152 -1.75 3.02 -12.69
CA GLU A 152 -1.46 1.58 -12.70
C GLU A 152 -0.07 1.33 -12.14
N LEU A 153 0.01 0.59 -11.04
CA LEU A 153 1.28 0.12 -10.46
C LEU A 153 1.55 -1.30 -10.95
N LYS A 154 2.77 -1.54 -11.44
CA LYS A 154 3.14 -2.75 -12.18
C LYS A 154 4.45 -3.33 -11.69
N LYS A 155 4.60 -4.65 -11.89
CA LYS A 155 5.88 -5.34 -11.85
C LYS A 155 6.18 -5.87 -13.25
N ARG A 156 7.17 -5.30 -13.92
CA ARG A 156 7.39 -5.52 -15.37
C ARG A 156 6.09 -5.24 -16.15
N ASN A 157 5.48 -6.25 -16.76
CA ASN A 157 4.23 -6.13 -17.52
C ASN A 157 2.97 -6.58 -16.75
N MET A 158 3.10 -6.90 -15.46
CA MET A 158 2.00 -7.40 -14.64
C MET A 158 1.38 -6.27 -13.82
N LEU A 159 0.06 -6.08 -13.95
CA LEU A 159 -0.70 -5.12 -13.15
C LEU A 159 -0.83 -5.62 -11.71
N MET A 160 -0.33 -4.81 -10.76
CA MET A 160 -0.36 -5.09 -9.34
C MET A 160 -1.50 -4.33 -8.67
N LEU A 161 -1.57 -3.02 -8.91
CA LEU A 161 -2.66 -2.17 -8.43
C LEU A 161 -3.14 -1.25 -9.56
N ARG A 162 -4.44 -0.97 -9.57
CA ARG A 162 -4.99 0.18 -10.32
C ARG A 162 -5.65 1.10 -9.31
N CYS A 163 -5.37 2.38 -9.38
CA CYS A 163 -5.82 3.36 -8.40
C CYS A 163 -6.51 4.54 -9.09
N LYS A 164 -7.63 4.99 -8.52
CA LYS A 164 -8.27 6.24 -8.90
C LYS A 164 -7.66 7.40 -8.11
N PRO A 165 -7.47 8.57 -8.73
CA PRO A 165 -7.06 9.76 -8.01
C PRO A 165 -8.22 10.28 -7.16
N VAL A 166 -7.92 10.66 -5.93
CA VAL A 166 -8.83 11.35 -5.02
C VAL A 166 -8.07 12.55 -4.46
N ASP A 167 -8.68 13.74 -4.52
CA ASP A 167 -8.07 14.91 -3.89
C ASP A 167 -8.04 14.70 -2.37
N LEU A 168 -6.89 14.96 -1.75
CA LEU A 168 -6.61 14.67 -0.34
C LEU A 168 -7.66 15.25 0.63
N ALA A 169 -8.30 16.35 0.25
CA ALA A 169 -9.39 16.98 1.02
C ALA A 169 -10.65 16.09 1.15
N GLN A 170 -10.87 15.15 0.24
CA GLN A 170 -12.05 14.28 0.23
C GLN A 170 -11.84 12.98 1.04
N VAL A 171 -10.61 12.45 1.09
CA VAL A 171 -10.28 11.22 1.85
C VAL A 171 -10.57 11.40 3.34
N GLN A 172 -10.30 12.59 3.88
CA GLN A 172 -10.56 12.93 5.29
C GLN A 172 -12.05 13.12 5.63
N LYS A 173 -12.90 13.31 4.63
CA LYS A 173 -14.34 13.56 4.83
C LYS A 173 -15.14 12.26 5.00
N GLN A 174 -14.65 11.15 4.46
CA GLN A 174 -15.27 9.83 4.60
C GLN A 174 -14.97 9.16 5.94
N SER A 175 -13.86 9.50 6.61
CA SER A 175 -13.57 9.04 7.98
C SER A 175 -14.35 9.81 9.06
N ALA A 176 -14.93 10.96 8.72
CA ALA A 176 -15.73 11.78 9.66
C ALA A 176 -17.24 11.51 9.59
N ALA A 177 -17.74 10.85 8.54
CA ALA A 177 -19.17 10.62 8.34
C ALA A 177 -19.72 9.39 9.11
N GLU A 178 -18.85 8.52 9.61
CA GLU A 178 -19.22 7.31 10.38
C GLU A 178 -18.98 7.48 11.89
N THR A 179 -19.23 8.68 12.42
CA THR A 179 -19.37 8.94 13.88
C THR A 179 -20.65 9.76 14.17
N ALA A 180 -21.63 9.71 13.28
CA ALA A 180 -22.89 10.41 13.47
C ALA A 180 -24.10 9.56 13.08
N THR A 181 -24.21 8.34 13.63
CA THR A 181 -25.55 7.83 13.95
C THR A 181 -26.04 8.57 15.20
N PRO A 182 -27.08 9.41 15.12
CA PRO A 182 -27.71 9.93 16.32
C PRO A 182 -28.31 8.73 17.05
N VAL A 183 -27.80 8.43 18.25
CA VAL A 183 -28.48 7.55 19.19
C VAL A 183 -29.90 8.14 19.38
N PRO A 184 -30.98 7.44 19.01
CA PRO A 184 -32.32 7.93 19.27
C PRO A 184 -32.50 8.06 20.79
N PRO A 185 -33.10 9.14 21.30
CA PRO A 185 -33.28 9.32 22.73
C PRO A 185 -34.15 8.18 23.28
N GLU A 186 -33.55 7.42 24.20
CA GLU A 186 -34.22 6.40 25.00
C GLU A 186 -35.45 7.00 25.70
N PRO A 187 -36.64 6.38 25.62
CA PRO A 187 -37.82 6.92 26.29
C PRO A 187 -37.66 6.84 27.80
N ALA A 188 -37.75 8.01 28.45
CA ALA A 188 -37.64 8.17 29.89
C ALA A 188 -38.51 7.17 30.67
N SER A 189 -37.85 6.21 31.31
CA SER A 189 -38.48 5.31 32.29
C SER A 189 -38.86 6.11 33.54
N LYS A 190 -40.16 6.14 33.84
CA LYS A 190 -40.72 6.76 35.05
C LYS A 190 -40.22 6.01 36.29
N ILE A 191 -39.31 6.63 37.03
CA ILE A 191 -38.98 6.21 38.40
C ILE A 191 -40.03 6.80 39.33
N ALA A 192 -40.87 5.94 39.91
CA ALA A 192 -41.75 6.29 41.02
C ALA A 192 -40.96 6.31 42.34
N PRO A 193 -41.26 7.21 43.30
CA PRO A 193 -40.56 7.24 44.58
C PRO A 193 -41.13 6.17 45.52
N ARG A 194 -40.25 5.34 46.09
CA ARG A 194 -40.56 4.46 47.24
C ARG A 194 -39.98 5.08 48.50
N ASN A 195 -40.84 5.62 49.35
CA ASN A 195 -40.52 5.99 50.73
C ASN A 195 -40.58 4.75 51.65
N GLY A 196 -39.67 4.69 52.63
CA GLY A 196 -39.99 4.13 53.96
C GLY A 196 -39.14 2.97 54.50
N SER A 197 -38.17 3.34 55.35
CA SER A 197 -37.92 2.77 56.70
C SER A 197 -37.21 1.41 56.93
N GLY A 198 -35.89 1.49 57.16
CA GLY A 198 -35.02 0.90 58.23
C GLY A 198 -35.12 -0.57 58.72
N PRO A 199 -34.24 -1.02 59.66
CA PRO A 199 -32.87 -0.59 60.00
C PRO A 199 -31.84 -1.75 60.12
N ALA A 200 -30.55 -1.37 60.18
CA ALA A 200 -29.41 -1.98 60.92
C ALA A 200 -29.17 -3.51 60.97
N ALA A 201 -28.03 -3.95 60.42
CA ALA A 201 -27.15 -5.00 60.98
C ALA A 201 -25.81 -4.97 60.22
N ALA A 202 -24.71 -4.54 60.87
CA ALA A 202 -23.66 -5.42 61.39
C ALA A 202 -22.70 -5.98 60.32
N ASN A 203 -21.51 -5.36 60.25
CA ASN A 203 -20.29 -5.90 59.65
C ASN A 203 -19.78 -7.06 60.53
N PRO A 204 -19.19 -8.14 59.98
CA PRO A 204 -17.73 -8.20 60.07
C PRO A 204 -16.98 -8.97 58.96
N ALA A 205 -15.72 -8.55 58.79
CA ALA A 205 -14.49 -9.33 58.58
C ALA A 205 -14.23 -10.11 57.26
N LEU A 206 -13.05 -9.77 56.72
CA LEU A 206 -12.18 -10.53 55.82
C LEU A 206 -11.94 -11.98 56.29
N PRO A 207 -11.48 -12.85 55.36
CA PRO A 207 -10.23 -13.54 55.67
C PRO A 207 -9.17 -13.44 54.55
N THR A 208 -7.96 -13.15 55.00
CA THR A 208 -6.68 -13.51 54.41
C THR A 208 -6.61 -15.03 54.19
N VAL A 209 -6.01 -15.47 53.08
CA VAL A 209 -5.39 -16.80 53.01
C VAL A 209 -4.00 -16.68 52.41
N GLU A 210 -3.05 -17.15 53.22
CA GLU A 210 -1.63 -17.22 53.00
C GLU A 210 -1.24 -18.32 52.01
N ASN A 211 -0.10 -18.03 51.40
CA ASN A 211 0.88 -18.86 50.74
C ASN A 211 1.21 -20.16 51.50
N VAL A 212 1.28 -21.31 50.81
CA VAL A 212 2.16 -22.42 51.22
C VAL A 212 2.88 -22.99 49.99
N SER A 213 4.20 -22.92 50.14
CA SER A 213 5.32 -23.47 49.41
C SER A 213 5.40 -25.00 49.33
N GLY A 214 6.07 -25.48 48.29
CA GLY A 214 6.78 -26.77 48.23
C GLY A 214 6.76 -27.30 46.79
N GLY A 215 7.86 -27.49 46.07
CA GLY A 215 9.27 -27.60 46.43
C GLY A 215 9.83 -28.87 45.78
N ALA A 216 10.95 -28.70 45.04
CA ALA A 216 11.92 -29.71 44.60
C ALA A 216 11.50 -30.69 43.47
N ALA A 217 12.37 -31.16 42.57
CA ALA A 217 13.74 -30.81 42.17
C ALA A 217 14.15 -31.67 40.95
N ALA A 218 15.10 -31.14 40.17
CA ALA A 218 16.15 -31.84 39.39
C ALA A 218 15.70 -32.76 38.21
N THR A 219 16.41 -32.92 37.09
CA THR A 219 17.86 -33.01 36.86
C THR A 219 18.24 -32.67 35.40
N ALA A 220 19.50 -32.23 35.25
CA ALA A 220 20.39 -32.16 34.08
C ALA A 220 20.05 -33.07 32.88
N GLY A 221 20.31 -32.70 31.61
CA GLY A 221 21.57 -32.21 31.04
C GLY A 221 21.77 -32.84 29.64
N PRO A 222 22.81 -32.47 28.86
CA PRO A 222 22.64 -32.00 27.48
C PRO A 222 23.27 -32.91 26.41
N ALA A 223 23.01 -32.63 25.13
CA ALA A 223 23.98 -32.93 24.07
C ALA A 223 23.77 -32.06 22.82
N ALA A 224 24.83 -31.32 22.48
CA ALA A 224 25.05 -30.70 21.19
C ALA A 224 25.67 -31.70 20.21
N LYS A 225 25.24 -31.68 18.95
CA LYS A 225 26.11 -31.49 17.77
C LYS A 225 25.26 -31.28 16.53
#